data_AF-A0A0Q5Q9L1-F1
#
_entry.id   AF-A0A0Q5Q9L1-F1
#
_cell.length_a   1.000
_cell.length_b   1.000
_cell.length_c   1.000
_cell.angle_alpha   90.00
_cell.angle_beta   90.00
_cell.angle_gamma   90.00
#
_symmetry.space_group_name_H-M   'P 1'
#
loop_
_entity.id
_entity.type
_entity.pdbx_description
1 polymer ?
#
loop_
_entity_poly.entity_id
_entity_poly.type
_entity_poly.pdbx_seq_one_letter_code
_entity_poly.pdbx_strand_id
1 'polypeptide(L)'
;MNPINVKKNIQKAIQSVPKLIEKTVKDLKLEEINRENLLQGKDSEGNDMPFYSLSEYGMNKRQRNPRNRGRWDLKDTGQFHQNIFTHKIKSYVTFKNKLRSKKFESIMRKMEVANREPMGIPQKEITRLLEEKRPEIKKKIEDIIAGKNV
;
A
#
# COMPACT_ATOMS: atom_id res chain seq x y z
N MET A 1 20.42 18.45 -31.35
CA MET A 1 19.09 18.85 -30.81
C MET A 1 19.08 20.36 -30.66
N ASN A 2 18.12 21.08 -31.24
CA ASN A 2 18.06 22.55 -31.14
C ASN A 2 17.64 22.97 -29.69
N PRO A 3 18.26 24.00 -29.08
CA PRO A 3 17.86 24.55 -27.77
C PRO A 3 16.34 24.78 -27.59
N ILE A 4 15.64 25.21 -28.63
CA ILE A 4 14.19 25.42 -28.62
C ILE A 4 13.44 24.10 -28.38
N ASN A 5 13.91 23.02 -29.02
CA ASN A 5 13.32 21.68 -28.87
C ASN A 5 13.62 21.10 -27.48
N VAL A 6 14.82 21.34 -26.93
CA VAL A 6 15.17 20.94 -25.55
C VAL A 6 14.23 21.62 -24.55
N LYS A 7 14.02 22.94 -24.66
CA LYS A 7 13.12 23.69 -23.77
C LYS A 7 11.68 23.17 -23.85
N LYS A 8 11.18 22.89 -25.07
CA LYS A 8 9.86 22.31 -25.29
C LYS A 8 9.74 20.91 -24.66
N ASN A 9 10.78 20.07 -24.79
CA ASN A 9 10.77 18.73 -24.23
C ASN A 9 10.87 18.72 -22.69
N ILE A 10 11.60 19.67 -22.09
CA ILE A 10 11.60 19.87 -20.63
C ILE A 10 10.21 20.22 -20.12
N GLN A 11 9.49 21.13 -20.79
CA GLN A 11 8.11 21.47 -20.41
C GLN A 11 7.17 20.26 -20.51
N LYS A 12 7.29 19.46 -21.58
CA LYS A 12 6.55 18.20 -21.72
C LYS A 12 6.89 17.23 -20.59
N ALA A 13 8.16 17.09 -20.24
CA ALA A 13 8.59 16.22 -19.15
C ALA A 13 7.93 16.65 -17.83
N ILE A 14 7.98 17.93 -17.47
CA ILE A 14 7.31 18.49 -16.27
C ILE A 14 5.82 18.15 -16.26
N GLN A 15 5.12 18.34 -17.37
CA GLN A 15 3.69 18.02 -17.49
C GLN A 15 3.39 16.52 -17.38
N SER A 16 4.34 15.66 -17.75
CA SER A 16 4.19 14.20 -17.73
C SER A 16 4.51 13.56 -16.38
N VAL A 17 5.33 14.20 -15.53
CA VAL A 17 5.76 13.65 -14.23
C VAL A 17 4.57 13.18 -13.38
N PRO A 18 3.48 13.94 -13.19
CA PRO A 18 2.37 13.48 -12.36
C PRO A 18 1.76 12.15 -12.83
N LYS A 19 1.63 11.95 -14.15
CA LYS A 19 1.12 10.70 -14.74
C LYS A 19 2.12 9.55 -14.58
N LEU A 20 3.42 9.82 -14.73
CA LEU A 20 4.48 8.82 -14.53
C LEU A 20 4.52 8.34 -13.08
N ILE A 21 4.43 9.26 -12.12
CA ILE A 21 4.37 8.92 -10.69
C ILE A 21 3.08 8.14 -10.40
N GLU A 22 1.94 8.53 -10.96
CA GLU A 22 0.69 7.80 -10.75
C GLU A 22 0.76 6.35 -11.26
N LYS A 23 1.29 6.15 -12.47
CA LYS A 23 1.48 4.80 -13.01
C LYS A 23 2.42 3.99 -12.13
N THR A 24 3.54 4.59 -11.70
CA THR A 24 4.52 3.93 -10.83
C THR A 24 3.87 3.51 -9.51
N VAL A 25 3.12 4.39 -8.85
CA VAL A 25 2.44 4.08 -7.58
C VAL A 25 1.37 2.98 -7.75
N LYS A 26 0.63 2.97 -8.87
CA LYS A 26 -0.30 1.87 -9.19
C LYS A 26 0.44 0.54 -9.36
N ASP A 27 1.59 0.56 -10.04
CA ASP A 27 2.41 -0.63 -10.28
C ASP A 27 3.05 -1.18 -8.98
N LEU A 28 3.14 -0.38 -7.91
CA LEU A 28 3.63 -0.83 -6.59
C LEU A 28 2.67 -1.77 -5.85
N LYS A 29 1.43 -1.96 -6.33
CA LYS A 29 0.44 -2.89 -5.74
C LYS A 29 0.31 -2.75 -4.22
N LEU A 30 0.24 -1.50 -3.73
CA LEU A 30 0.21 -1.17 -2.30
C LEU A 30 -0.88 -1.93 -1.51
N GLU A 31 -2.03 -2.19 -2.13
CA GLU A 31 -3.13 -2.96 -1.55
C GLU A 31 -2.69 -4.38 -1.16
N GLU A 32 -1.90 -5.03 -2.02
CA GLU A 32 -1.39 -6.38 -1.76
C GLU A 32 -0.30 -6.36 -0.69
N ILE A 33 0.52 -5.31 -0.62
CA ILE A 33 1.52 -5.16 0.43
C ILE A 33 0.86 -5.01 1.81
N ASN A 34 -0.16 -4.14 1.93
CA ASN A 34 -0.91 -4.02 3.18
C ASN A 34 -1.57 -5.36 3.55
N ARG A 35 -2.13 -6.07 2.58
CA ARG A 35 -2.71 -7.40 2.79
C ARG A 35 -1.68 -8.40 3.30
N GLU A 36 -0.49 -8.48 2.69
CA GLU A 36 0.58 -9.37 3.13
C GLU A 36 1.08 -9.03 4.53
N ASN A 37 1.16 -7.73 4.88
CA ASN A 37 1.50 -7.29 6.23
C ASN A 37 0.45 -7.80 7.24
N LEU A 38 -0.84 -7.64 6.95
CA LEU A 38 -1.91 -8.20 7.79
C LEU A 38 -1.78 -9.72 7.93
N LEU A 39 -1.50 -10.45 6.85
CA LEU A 39 -1.31 -11.91 6.89
C LEU A 39 -0.11 -12.36 7.72
N GLN A 40 0.86 -11.47 7.96
CA GLN A 40 1.99 -11.69 8.87
C GLN A 40 1.70 -11.24 10.31
N GLY A 41 0.47 -10.77 10.57
CA GLY A 41 0.06 -10.23 11.85
C GLY A 41 0.67 -8.86 12.13
N LYS A 42 0.82 -8.02 11.10
CA LYS A 42 1.33 -6.65 11.19
C LYS A 42 0.24 -5.63 10.90
N ASP A 43 0.30 -4.50 11.59
CA ASP A 43 -0.57 -3.34 11.33
C ASP A 43 0.01 -2.43 10.22
N SER A 44 -0.62 -1.28 9.99
CA SER A 44 -0.24 -0.30 8.97
C SER A 44 1.14 0.33 9.17
N GLU A 45 1.66 0.31 10.40
CA GLU A 45 2.98 0.84 10.76
C GLU A 45 4.05 -0.27 10.82
N GLY A 46 3.64 -1.53 10.64
CA GLY A 46 4.52 -2.70 10.71
C GLY A 46 4.70 -3.23 12.14
N ASN A 47 3.91 -2.74 13.09
CA ASN A 47 3.89 -3.23 14.46
C ASN A 47 3.14 -4.56 14.53
N ASP A 48 3.51 -5.37 15.52
CA ASP A 48 2.83 -6.63 15.77
C ASP A 48 1.38 -6.40 16.23
N MET A 49 0.46 -7.11 15.59
CA MET A 49 -0.94 -7.21 15.97
C MET A 49 -1.09 -8.02 17.27
N PRO A 50 -2.19 -7.83 18.03
CA PRO A 50 -2.47 -8.63 19.21
C PRO A 50 -2.55 -10.13 18.90
N PHE A 51 -2.28 -10.96 19.90
CA PHE A 51 -2.47 -12.40 19.78
C PHE A 51 -3.95 -12.76 19.75
N TYR A 52 -4.30 -13.81 19.00
CA TYR A 52 -5.57 -14.50 19.23
C TYR A 52 -5.60 -15.07 20.65
N SER A 53 -6.80 -15.13 21.25
CA SER A 53 -7.02 -15.78 22.54
C SER A 53 -6.55 -17.24 22.54
N LEU A 54 -6.26 -17.78 23.71
CA LEU A 54 -5.89 -19.21 23.87
C LEU A 54 -7.10 -20.16 23.83
N SER A 55 -8.29 -19.65 23.56
CA SER A 55 -9.48 -20.47 23.35
C SER A 55 -9.33 -21.37 22.13
N GLU A 56 -10.12 -22.45 22.06
CA GLU A 56 -10.20 -23.33 20.88
C GLU A 56 -10.42 -22.51 19.59
N TYR A 57 -11.31 -21.51 19.65
CA TYR A 57 -11.51 -20.56 18.56
C TYR A 57 -10.20 -19.89 18.13
N GLY A 58 -9.45 -19.34 19.07
CA GLY A 58 -8.20 -18.65 18.77
C GLY A 58 -7.11 -19.61 18.26
N MET A 59 -6.99 -20.81 18.82
CA MET A 59 -6.08 -21.86 18.32
C MET A 59 -6.38 -22.25 16.89
N ASN A 60 -7.65 -22.42 16.54
CA ASN A 60 -8.09 -22.67 15.16
C ASN A 60 -7.65 -21.54 14.21
N LYS A 61 -7.67 -20.28 14.65
CA LYS A 61 -7.16 -19.14 13.87
C LYS A 61 -5.65 -19.20 13.66
N ARG A 62 -4.90 -19.56 14.72
CA ARG A 62 -3.43 -19.71 14.62
C ARG A 62 -3.03 -20.79 13.61
N GLN A 63 -3.75 -21.91 13.59
CA GLN A 63 -3.47 -23.03 12.70
C GLN A 63 -3.77 -22.70 11.22
N ARG A 64 -4.81 -21.89 10.95
CA ARG A 64 -5.23 -21.54 9.58
C ARG A 64 -4.25 -20.64 8.82
N ASN A 65 -3.43 -19.88 9.54
CA ASN A 65 -2.39 -19.06 8.94
C ASN A 65 -1.15 -19.03 9.83
N PRO A 66 -0.21 -19.96 9.64
CA PRO A 66 1.01 -20.01 10.45
C PRO A 66 1.89 -18.75 10.28
N ARG A 67 1.75 -18.00 9.18
CA ARG A 67 2.54 -16.79 8.91
C ARG A 67 2.25 -15.66 9.91
N ASN A 68 1.07 -15.66 10.53
CA ASN A 68 0.69 -14.64 11.51
C ASN A 68 1.29 -14.88 12.91
N ARG A 69 1.95 -16.04 13.15
CA ARG A 69 2.57 -16.40 14.44
C ARG A 69 1.60 -16.29 15.63
N GLY A 70 0.33 -16.58 15.38
CA GLY A 70 -0.75 -16.51 16.35
C GLY A 70 -1.36 -15.13 16.57
N ARG A 71 -0.97 -14.13 15.77
CA ARG A 71 -1.48 -12.75 15.82
C ARG A 71 -2.68 -12.55 14.90
N TRP A 72 -3.46 -11.51 15.16
CA TRP A 72 -4.61 -11.16 14.32
C TRP A 72 -4.16 -10.85 12.90
N ASP A 73 -4.72 -11.56 11.93
CA ASP A 73 -4.48 -11.34 10.50
C ASP A 73 -5.71 -10.85 9.73
N LEU A 74 -6.82 -10.69 10.45
CA LEU A 74 -8.12 -10.24 9.98
C LEU A 74 -8.74 -11.06 8.83
N LYS A 75 -8.18 -12.23 8.48
CA LYS A 75 -8.73 -13.18 7.49
C LYS A 75 -10.02 -13.83 7.96
N ASP A 76 -10.02 -14.13 9.24
CA ASP A 76 -11.06 -14.93 9.86
C ASP A 76 -12.16 -14.09 10.51
N THR A 77 -11.94 -12.78 10.62
CA THR A 77 -12.95 -11.78 10.96
C THR A 77 -13.72 -11.30 9.73
N GLY A 78 -13.54 -11.90 8.55
CA GLY A 78 -14.20 -11.57 7.28
C GLY A 78 -13.22 -11.33 6.16
N GLN A 79 -13.70 -10.93 4.99
CA GLN A 79 -12.85 -10.57 3.85
C GLN A 79 -12.18 -9.19 4.03
N PHE A 80 -11.87 -8.77 5.26
CA PHE A 80 -11.38 -7.41 5.56
C PHE A 80 -10.14 -7.07 4.74
N HIS A 81 -9.14 -7.95 4.81
CA HIS A 81 -7.88 -7.77 4.07
C HIS A 81 -8.03 -7.82 2.55
N GLN A 82 -9.12 -8.41 2.01
CA GLN A 82 -9.37 -8.48 0.56
C GLN A 82 -10.08 -7.23 0.02
N ASN A 83 -10.70 -6.45 0.91
CA ASN A 83 -11.49 -5.29 0.55
C ASN A 83 -10.74 -3.97 0.73
N ILE A 84 -9.45 -4.04 1.09
CA ILE A 84 -8.59 -2.86 1.18
C ILE A 84 -8.28 -2.38 -0.23
N PHE A 85 -8.45 -1.09 -0.45
CA PHE A 85 -8.07 -0.43 -1.69
C PHE A 85 -7.37 0.90 -1.39
N THR A 86 -6.54 1.34 -2.32
CA THR A 86 -5.88 2.63 -2.26
C THR A 86 -6.69 3.69 -2.97
N HIS A 87 -6.76 4.86 -2.36
CA HIS A 87 -7.37 6.04 -2.93
C HIS A 87 -6.38 7.19 -2.85
N LYS A 88 -5.95 7.68 -4.02
CA LYS A 88 -5.01 8.80 -4.12
C LYS A 88 -5.79 10.12 -4.08
N ILE A 89 -5.38 11.03 -3.21
CA ILE A 89 -5.87 12.40 -3.16
C ILE A 89 -4.67 13.32 -3.34
N LYS A 90 -4.60 14.01 -4.49
CA LYS A 90 -3.50 14.92 -4.84
C LYS A 90 -2.12 14.28 -4.64
N SER A 91 -1.43 14.63 -3.55
CA SER A 91 -0.06 14.25 -3.21
C SER A 91 0.05 13.07 -2.24
N TYR A 92 -1.05 12.54 -1.70
CA TYR A 92 -1.01 11.45 -0.73
C TYR A 92 -1.88 10.26 -1.14
N VAL A 93 -1.52 9.08 -0.64
CA VAL A 93 -2.25 7.83 -0.82
C VAL A 93 -2.94 7.50 0.50
N THR A 94 -4.24 7.26 0.45
CA THR A 94 -5.04 6.77 1.57
C THR A 94 -5.43 5.33 1.35
N PHE A 95 -5.51 4.55 2.42
CA PHE A 95 -6.03 3.19 2.39
C PHE A 95 -7.47 3.22 2.89
N LYS A 96 -8.36 2.52 2.20
CA LYS A 96 -9.80 2.46 2.49
C LYS A 96 -10.26 1.01 2.41
N ASN A 97 -11.40 0.70 3.02
CA ASN A 97 -12.02 -0.61 2.90
C ASN A 97 -13.39 -0.51 2.20
N LYS A 98 -13.69 -1.45 1.31
CA LYS A 98 -15.01 -1.53 0.63
C LYS A 98 -16.10 -2.10 1.54
N LEU A 99 -15.75 -2.80 2.62
CA LEU A 99 -16.73 -3.34 3.55
C LEU A 99 -17.44 -2.20 4.30
N ARG A 100 -18.77 -2.22 4.28
CA ARG A 100 -19.64 -1.29 5.03
C ARG A 100 -20.59 -2.02 5.98
N SER A 101 -20.20 -3.19 6.45
CA SER A 101 -21.05 -4.03 7.31
C SER A 101 -20.77 -3.79 8.80
N LYS A 102 -21.71 -4.18 9.67
CA LYS A 102 -21.49 -4.26 11.14
C LYS A 102 -20.21 -5.03 11.51
N LYS A 103 -19.78 -5.95 10.64
CA LYS A 103 -18.53 -6.71 10.79
C LYS A 103 -17.30 -5.81 10.64
N PHE A 104 -17.31 -4.88 9.68
CA PHE A 104 -16.25 -3.88 9.52
C PHE A 104 -16.15 -2.98 10.76
N GLU A 105 -17.29 -2.45 11.23
CA GLU A 105 -17.34 -1.63 12.44
C GLU A 105 -16.82 -2.38 13.67
N SER A 106 -17.20 -3.65 13.83
CA SER A 106 -16.69 -4.50 14.91
C SER A 106 -15.18 -4.70 14.85
N ILE A 107 -14.61 -4.86 13.65
CA ILE A 107 -13.15 -4.95 13.47
C ILE A 107 -12.49 -3.63 13.86
N MET A 108 -12.95 -2.50 13.30
CA MET A 108 -12.37 -1.19 13.59
C MET A 108 -12.41 -0.86 15.09
N ARG A 109 -13.52 -1.17 15.77
CA ARG A 109 -13.61 -1.00 17.23
C ARG A 109 -12.61 -1.86 18.00
N LYS A 110 -12.36 -3.10 17.57
CA LYS A 110 -11.33 -3.96 18.18
C LYS A 110 -9.92 -3.42 17.95
N MET A 111 -9.68 -2.87 16.76
CA MET A 111 -8.41 -2.26 16.38
C MET A 111 -8.14 -0.99 17.20
N GLU A 112 -9.15 -0.15 17.39
CA GLU A 112 -9.11 1.03 18.24
C GLU A 112 -8.78 0.66 19.70
N VAL A 113 -9.48 -0.32 20.28
CA VAL A 113 -9.19 -0.82 21.64
C VAL A 113 -7.76 -1.38 21.75
N ALA A 114 -7.27 -2.01 20.70
CA ALA A 114 -5.90 -2.53 20.64
C ALA A 114 -4.84 -1.45 20.35
N ASN A 115 -5.25 -0.20 20.10
CA ASN A 115 -4.40 0.88 19.59
C ASN A 115 -3.58 0.44 18.37
N ARG A 116 -4.27 -0.04 17.33
CA ARG A 116 -3.69 -0.50 16.07
C ARG A 116 -4.50 0.03 14.89
N GLU A 117 -3.82 0.29 13.77
CA GLU A 117 -4.46 0.69 12.52
C GLU A 117 -4.24 -0.40 11.47
N PRO A 118 -5.27 -1.09 10.96
CA PRO A 118 -5.07 -2.18 10.01
C PRO A 118 -4.75 -1.72 8.58
N MET A 119 -5.08 -0.49 8.21
CA MET A 119 -5.01 -0.01 6.83
C MET A 119 -3.83 0.92 6.62
N GLY A 120 -2.84 0.47 5.86
CA GLY A 120 -1.68 1.25 5.48
C GLY A 120 -0.42 0.41 5.29
N ILE A 121 0.67 1.11 5.03
CA ILE A 121 2.02 0.54 4.87
C ILE A 121 2.98 1.49 5.60
N PRO A 122 4.01 0.96 6.27
CA PRO A 122 5.01 1.79 6.92
C PRO A 122 5.62 2.82 5.95
N GLN A 123 5.76 4.07 6.37
CA GLN A 123 6.33 5.13 5.53
C GLN A 123 7.74 4.78 5.01
N LYS A 124 8.55 4.09 5.82
CA LYS A 124 9.87 3.57 5.43
C LYS A 124 9.79 2.61 4.25
N GLU A 125 8.76 1.77 4.19
CA GLU A 125 8.57 0.79 3.12
C GLU A 125 8.09 1.48 1.84
N ILE A 126 7.18 2.45 1.94
CA ILE A 126 6.78 3.30 0.80
C ILE A 126 8.00 4.03 0.22
N THR A 127 8.83 4.61 1.09
CA THR A 127 10.04 5.36 0.68
C THR A 127 11.00 4.45 -0.09
N ARG A 128 11.28 3.25 0.46
CA ARG A 128 12.13 2.24 -0.21
C ARG A 128 11.59 1.88 -1.60
N LEU A 129 10.29 1.60 -1.71
CA LEU A 129 9.68 1.23 -3.00
C LEU A 129 9.77 2.36 -4.04
N LEU A 130 9.63 3.61 -3.61
CA LEU A 130 9.80 4.77 -4.49
C LEU A 130 11.26 4.96 -4.91
N GLU A 131 12.21 4.72 -4.00
CA GLU A 131 13.64 4.76 -4.30
C GLU A 131 14.04 3.67 -5.31
N GLU A 132 13.52 2.45 -5.16
CA GLU A 132 13.71 1.34 -6.11
C GLU A 132 13.19 1.70 -7.52
N LYS A 133 12.11 2.49 -7.60
CA LYS A 133 11.52 2.95 -8.87
C LYS A 133 12.14 4.23 -9.42
N ARG A 134 12.95 4.94 -8.64
CA ARG A 134 13.57 6.22 -9.03
C ARG A 134 14.40 6.12 -10.33
N PRO A 135 15.23 5.08 -10.56
CA PRO A 135 15.99 4.96 -11.81
C PRO A 135 15.10 4.81 -13.04
N GLU A 136 14.01 4.05 -12.92
CA GLU A 136 13.04 3.83 -14.00
C GLU A 136 12.33 5.15 -14.38
N ILE A 137 11.89 5.91 -13.37
CA ILE A 137 11.27 7.22 -13.58
C ILE A 137 12.27 8.21 -14.20
N LYS A 138 13.50 8.25 -13.70
CA LYS A 138 14.57 9.11 -14.22
C LYS A 138 14.79 8.84 -15.71
N LYS A 139 14.93 7.57 -16.11
CA LYS A 139 15.11 7.18 -17.51
C LYS A 139 13.94 7.64 -18.39
N LYS A 140 12.70 7.47 -17.96
CA LYS A 140 11.51 7.93 -18.71
C LYS A 140 11.52 9.46 -18.89
N ILE A 141 11.92 10.21 -17.87
CA ILE A 141 12.06 11.69 -17.96
C ILE A 141 13.17 12.06 -18.95
N GLU A 142 14.33 11.41 -18.87
CA GLU A 142 15.46 11.64 -19.77
C GLU A 142 15.10 11.33 -21.22
N ASP A 143 14.36 10.25 -21.48
CA ASP A 143 13.90 9.88 -22.81
C ASP A 143 12.92 10.92 -23.39
N ILE A 144 12.01 11.46 -22.59
CA ILE A 144 11.12 12.57 -23.00
C ILE A 144 11.93 13.82 -23.34
N ILE A 145 12.90 14.19 -22.50
CA ILE A 145 13.78 15.36 -22.74
C ILE A 145 14.58 15.15 -24.03
N ALA A 146 15.10 13.94 -24.24
CA ALA A 146 15.84 13.54 -25.43
C ALA A 146 14.96 13.42 -26.69
N GLY A 147 13.65 13.59 -26.58
CA GLY A 147 12.72 13.48 -27.71
C GLY A 147 12.58 12.06 -28.25
N LYS A 148 12.93 11.04 -27.45
CA LYS A 148 12.65 9.65 -27.76
C LYS A 148 11.19 9.40 -27.43
N ASN A 149 10.43 8.82 -28.36
CA ASN A 149 9.04 8.46 -28.10
C ASN A 149 9.00 7.40 -26.98
N VAL A 150 8.27 7.72 -25.90
CA VAL A 150 7.93 6.83 -24.77
C VAL A 150 6.48 6.37 -24.93
#